data_AF-A0A8R7UPR2-F1
#
_entry.id   AF-A0A8R7UPR2-F1
#
_cell.length_a   1.000
_cell.length_b   1.000
_cell.length_c   1.000
_cell.angle_alpha   90.00
_cell.angle_beta   90.00
_cell.angle_gamma   90.00
#
_symmetry.space_group_name_H-M   'P 1'
#
loop_
_entity.id
_entity.type
_entity.pdbx_description
1 polymer ?
#
loop_
_entity_poly.entity_id
_entity_poly.type
_entity_poly.pdbx_seq_one_letter_code
_entity_poly.pdbx_strand_id
1 'polypeptide(L)'
;PELLEVGIGTDEIDTYSPLYCIGFISIDCGLRNRSSYNDSATGLRFDPDGGFVEGGMIKKISHEFMDAAENEQQKTLRSFPD
;
A
#
# COMPACT_ATOMS: atom_id res chain seq x y z
N PRO A 1 18.75 40.68 -13.42
CA PRO A 1 18.86 39.23 -13.24
C PRO A 1 18.16 38.82 -11.94
N GLU A 2 16.88 38.48 -12.08
CA GLU A 2 16.08 37.83 -11.03
C GLU A 2 16.69 36.48 -10.71
N LEU A 3 17.03 36.26 -9.44
CA LEU A 3 17.11 34.92 -8.90
C LEU A 3 15.77 34.66 -8.23
N LEU A 4 15.00 33.77 -8.84
CA LEU A 4 13.79 33.20 -8.27
C LEU A 4 14.21 32.31 -7.10
N GLU A 5 14.14 32.81 -5.87
CA GLU A 5 14.28 31.96 -4.69
C GLU A 5 12.97 31.19 -4.50
N VAL A 6 13.01 29.88 -4.76
CA VAL A 6 11.94 28.98 -4.37
C VAL A 6 12.06 28.76 -2.87
N GLY A 7 11.33 29.56 -2.10
CA GLY A 7 11.14 29.33 -0.67
C GLY A 7 10.34 28.04 -0.46
N ILE A 8 10.97 27.03 0.15
CA ILE A 8 10.22 25.94 0.75
C ILE A 8 9.61 26.52 2.03
N GLY A 9 8.32 26.82 1.98
CA GLY A 9 7.55 27.21 3.17
C GLY A 9 7.51 26.05 4.16
N THR A 10 8.45 26.05 5.10
CA THR A 10 8.35 25.21 6.30
C THR A 10 7.66 26.02 7.38
N ASP A 11 6.34 26.14 7.26
CA ASP A 11 5.54 26.65 8.38
C ASP A 11 5.48 25.54 9.44
N GLU A 12 6.27 25.76 10.50
CA GLU A 12 6.22 25.12 11.81
C GLU A 12 6.60 23.62 11.90
N ILE A 13 7.85 23.38 12.28
CA ILE A 13 8.36 22.08 12.68
C ILE A 13 7.75 21.70 14.04
N ASP A 14 6.70 20.88 14.03
CA ASP A 14 6.16 20.27 15.24
C ASP A 14 7.18 19.28 15.83
N THR A 15 7.97 19.82 16.74
CA THR A 15 9.06 19.15 17.45
C THR A 15 8.48 18.36 18.64
N TYR A 16 7.61 17.37 18.39
CA TYR A 16 7.16 16.36 19.37
C TYR A 16 6.57 15.12 18.64
N SER A 17 7.39 14.30 17.99
CA SER A 17 7.00 12.91 17.70
C SER A 17 8.17 11.97 18.05
N PRO A 18 8.02 11.07 19.03
CA PRO A 18 9.10 10.21 19.48
C PRO A 18 9.31 9.12 18.43
N LEU A 19 10.48 9.10 17.80
CA LEU A 19 10.88 8.14 16.78
C LEU A 19 9.99 8.11 15.53
N TYR A 20 10.52 8.58 14.41
CA TYR A 20 10.21 8.00 13.11
C TYR A 20 10.63 6.52 13.14
N CYS A 21 9.80 5.67 13.74
CA CYS A 21 9.85 4.24 13.46
C CYS A 21 9.53 4.13 11.98
N ILE A 22 10.56 3.88 11.16
CA ILE A 22 10.39 3.39 9.80
C ILE A 22 9.65 2.05 9.90
N GLY A 23 8.33 2.13 10.05
CA GLY A 23 7.44 0.99 10.09
C GLY A 23 7.43 0.32 8.71
N PHE A 24 7.11 -0.96 8.70
CA PHE A 24 6.79 -1.66 7.47
C PHE A 24 5.36 -1.33 7.08
N ILE A 25 5.12 -1.24 5.77
CA ILE A 25 3.77 -1.25 5.22
C ILE A 25 3.52 -2.62 4.58
N SER A 26 2.36 -3.19 4.89
CA SER A 26 1.88 -4.41 4.23
C SER A 26 0.82 -4.02 3.21
N ILE A 27 1.07 -4.35 1.93
CA ILE A 27 0.19 -3.97 0.82
C ILE A 27 -0.48 -5.22 0.27
N ASP A 28 -1.80 -5.19 0.14
CA ASP A 28 -2.60 -6.22 -0.50
C ASP A 28 -2.83 -5.86 -1.97
N CYS A 29 -2.09 -6.55 -2.84
CA CYS A 29 -2.07 -6.29 -4.27
C CYS A 29 -3.36 -6.73 -4.95
N GLY A 30 -4.04 -5.81 -5.64
CA GLY A 30 -5.30 -6.10 -6.31
C GLY A 30 -6.54 -6.13 -5.39
N LEU A 31 -6.42 -5.65 -4.14
CA LEU A 31 -7.54 -5.49 -3.23
C LEU A 31 -8.59 -4.50 -3.81
N ARG A 32 -9.82 -4.98 -4.07
CA ARG A 32 -10.89 -4.16 -4.66
C ARG A 32 -11.86 -3.61 -3.62
N ASN A 33 -12.21 -2.33 -3.77
CA ASN A 33 -13.35 -1.68 -3.08
C ASN A 33 -13.38 -1.91 -1.57
N ARG A 34 -12.20 -2.10 -0.97
CA ARG A 34 -12.05 -2.30 0.47
C ARG A 34 -11.07 -1.27 0.98
N SER A 35 -11.43 -0.69 2.12
CA SER A 35 -10.49 -0.01 2.97
C SER A 35 -9.45 -1.01 3.46
N SER A 36 -8.35 -0.47 3.93
CA SER A 36 -7.36 -1.21 4.69
C SER A 36 -7.96 -2.02 5.86
N TYR A 37 -7.39 -3.17 6.21
CA TYR A 37 -7.93 -4.09 7.20
C TYR A 37 -6.85 -4.75 8.06
N ASN A 38 -7.19 -5.13 9.29
CA ASN A 38 -6.33 -5.98 10.12
C ASN A 38 -6.63 -7.44 9.78
N ASP A 39 -5.63 -8.15 9.29
CA ASP A 39 -5.72 -9.56 8.98
C ASP A 39 -5.57 -10.39 10.27
N SER A 40 -6.54 -11.26 10.55
CA SER A 40 -6.56 -12.03 11.79
C SER A 40 -5.57 -13.20 11.80
N ALA A 41 -5.17 -13.71 10.64
CA ALA A 41 -4.27 -14.85 10.54
C ALA A 41 -2.82 -14.42 10.81
N THR A 42 -2.42 -13.27 10.24
CA THR A 42 -1.07 -12.71 10.37
C THR A 42 -0.94 -11.70 11.51
N GLY A 43 -2.05 -11.10 11.94
CA GLY A 43 -2.06 -10.01 12.93
C GLY A 43 -1.61 -8.66 12.36
N LEU A 44 -1.42 -8.56 11.04
CA LEU A 44 -0.90 -7.36 10.37
C LEU A 44 -2.02 -6.51 9.77
N ARG A 45 -1.78 -5.20 9.68
CA ARG A 45 -2.63 -4.28 8.92
C ARG A 45 -2.20 -4.30 7.45
N PHE A 46 -3.14 -4.56 6.55
CA PHE A 46 -2.94 -4.46 5.11
C PHE A 46 -3.67 -3.26 4.52
N ASP A 47 -2.99 -2.55 3.62
CA ASP A 47 -3.52 -1.44 2.85
C ASP A 47 -3.72 -1.85 1.38
N PRO A 48 -4.72 -1.28 0.66
CA PRO A 48 -4.88 -1.52 -0.77
C PRO A 48 -3.73 -0.94 -1.59
N ASP A 49 -3.38 -1.60 -2.69
CA ASP A 49 -2.29 -1.18 -3.59
C ASP A 49 -2.51 0.14 -4.33
N GLY A 50 -3.76 0.61 -4.48
CA GLY A 50 -4.10 1.76 -5.31
C GLY A 50 -3.45 3.09 -4.94
N GLY A 51 -2.91 3.23 -3.71
CA GLY A 51 -2.13 4.40 -3.29
C GLY A 51 -0.62 4.28 -3.54
N PHE A 52 -0.15 3.12 -4.01
CA PHE A 52 1.27 2.77 -4.09
C PHE A 52 1.73 2.35 -5.49
N VAL A 53 0.79 2.03 -6.39
CA VAL A 53 1.09 1.64 -7.76
C VAL A 53 0.24 2.41 -8.76
N GLU A 54 0.84 2.81 -9.87
CA GLU A 54 0.14 3.36 -11.03
C GLU A 54 0.02 2.27 -12.11
N GLY A 55 -1.20 2.06 -12.62
CA GLY A 55 -1.48 1.11 -13.69
C GLY A 55 -1.61 -0.36 -13.26
N GLY A 56 -1.35 -1.26 -14.21
CA GLY A 56 -1.55 -2.69 -14.06
C GLY A 56 -3.01 -3.13 -13.92
N MET A 57 -3.25 -4.44 -14.04
CA MET A 57 -4.58 -5.04 -13.96
C MET A 57 -4.77 -5.84 -12.69
N ILE A 58 -5.89 -5.64 -12.01
CA ILE A 58 -6.34 -6.50 -10.92
C ILE A 58 -6.79 -7.85 -11.50
N LYS A 59 -6.26 -8.94 -10.94
CA LYS A 59 -6.65 -10.31 -11.27
C LYS A 59 -7.08 -11.04 -10.00
N LYS A 60 -8.03 -11.96 -10.15
CA LYS A 60 -8.32 -12.97 -9.14
C LYS A 60 -7.50 -14.22 -9.45
N ILE A 61 -7.06 -14.92 -8.43
CA ILE A 61 -6.43 -16.22 -8.61
C ILE A 61 -7.47 -17.24 -9.08
N SER A 62 -7.10 -18.12 -10.01
CA SER A 62 -8.00 -19.16 -10.51
C SER A 62 -8.30 -20.19 -9.42
N HIS A 63 -9.49 -20.79 -9.48
CA HIS A 63 -9.99 -21.69 -8.43
C HIS A 63 -9.04 -22.85 -8.15
N GLU A 64 -8.34 -23.37 -9.16
CA GLU A 64 -7.38 -24.48 -9.02
C GLU A 64 -6.19 -24.18 -8.09
N PHE A 65 -5.86 -22.90 -7.88
CA PHE A 65 -4.80 -22.47 -6.97
C PHE A 65 -5.34 -21.89 -5.65
N MET A 66 -6.66 -21.73 -5.51
CA MET A 66 -7.28 -21.15 -4.32
C MET A 66 -7.26 -22.11 -3.13
N ASP A 67 -7.19 -23.42 -3.36
CA ASP A 67 -7.11 -24.41 -2.27
C ASP A 67 -5.82 -24.25 -1.45
N ALA A 68 -4.76 -23.68 -2.05
CA ALA A 68 -3.50 -23.35 -1.38
C ALA A 68 -3.46 -21.92 -0.84
N ALA A 69 -4.50 -21.10 -1.08
CA ALA A 69 -4.55 -19.73 -0.59
C ALA A 69 -5.02 -19.71 0.87
N GLU A 70 -4.06 -19.69 1.79
CA GLU A 70 -4.32 -19.68 3.23
C GLU A 70 -4.68 -18.28 3.75
N ASN A 71 -4.33 -17.22 3.02
CA ASN A 71 -4.54 -15.84 3.44
C ASN A 71 -5.32 -15.01 2.42
N GLU A 72 -5.99 -13.95 2.88
CA GLU A 72 -6.81 -13.08 2.02
C GLU A 72 -5.98 -12.41 0.91
N GLN A 73 -4.73 -12.05 1.20
CA GLN A 73 -3.83 -11.34 0.26
C GLN A 73 -3.37 -12.21 -0.91
N GLN A 74 -3.62 -13.52 -0.85
CA GLN A 74 -3.29 -14.46 -1.92
C GLN A 74 -4.43 -14.62 -2.94
N LYS A 75 -5.63 -14.09 -2.65
CA LYS A 75 -6.82 -14.31 -3.49
C LYS A 75 -6.88 -13.37 -4.70
N THR A 76 -6.17 -12.25 -4.63
CA THR A 76 -6.06 -11.25 -5.69
C THR A 76 -4.61 -10.85 -5.90
N LEU A 77 -4.29 -10.40 -7.11
CA LEU A 77 -2.98 -9.84 -7.45
C LEU A 77 -3.12 -8.65 -8.39
N ARG A 78 -2.09 -7.80 -8.39
CA ARG A 78 -1.83 -6.83 -9.44
C ARG A 78 -0.89 -7.45 -10.48
N SER A 79 -1.26 -7.38 -11.75
CA SER A 79 -0.44 -7.85 -12.88
C SER A 79 0.00 -6.69 -13.76
N PHE A 80 1.24 -6.73 -14.25
CA PHE A 80 1.83 -5.75 -15.17
C PHE A 80 2.31 -6.46 -16.44
N PRO A 81 1.40 -6.72 -17.40
CA PRO A 81 1.74 -7.46 -18.62
C PRO A 81 2.16 -6.58 -19.81
N ASP A 82 2.09 -5.26 -19.66
CA ASP A 82 2.45 -4.26 -20.67
C ASP A 82 3.81 -3.63 -20.35
#